data_AF-A0A139C6K9-F1
#
_entry.id   AF-A0A139C6K9-F1
#
_cell.length_a   1.000
_cell.length_b   1.000
_cell.length_c   1.000
_cell.angle_alpha   90.00
_cell.angle_beta   90.00
_cell.angle_gamma   90.00
#
_symmetry.space_group_name_H-M   'P 1'
#
loop_
_entity.id
_entity.type
_entity.pdbx_description
1 polymer ?
#
loop_
_entity_poly.entity_id
_entity_poly.type
_entity_poly.pdbx_seq_one_letter_code
_entity_poly.pdbx_strand_id
1 'polypeptide(L)'
;MHSFRYPAHEEQIEKIAHNAGYTNISLSHRTSPLSKLVARAETTVVDAYLTPVLEHYVNLVRNKLNDQKNPTDLFFMQSSGGLVDGDSFRGKDSILSGPAGGIVGSAEVCRMAGFDRVISFDMGGTSTDVAHYRGEMERTLESTISGTHLHTPMLNVHTVAAGGGSILHFEDGRFQTGPDSAGADPGPACYRKGGPLTVTDCNVMLGKISPQNFPRIFG
;
A
#
# COMPACT_ATOMS: atom_id res chain seq x y z
N MET A 1 1.55 -1.50 29.18
CA MET A 1 0.32 -0.67 29.25
C MET A 1 0.61 0.84 29.10
N HIS A 2 1.50 1.44 29.90
CA HIS A 2 1.82 2.89 29.84
C HIS A 2 3.16 3.22 29.18
N SER A 3 3.63 2.36 28.27
CA SER A 3 4.96 2.47 27.66
C SER A 3 5.15 3.73 26.82
N PHE A 4 4.07 4.31 26.28
CA PHE A 4 4.08 5.62 25.60
C PHE A 4 4.64 6.77 26.47
N ARG A 5 4.63 6.62 27.80
CA ARG A 5 5.19 7.59 28.76
C ARG A 5 6.33 7.01 29.60
N TYR A 6 6.28 5.72 29.90
CA TYR A 6 7.26 5.02 30.74
C TYR A 6 7.81 3.79 29.98
N PRO A 7 8.76 3.96 29.05
CA PRO A 7 9.20 2.92 28.12
C PRO A 7 10.15 1.89 28.73
N ALA A 8 10.68 2.13 29.94
CA ALA A 8 11.77 1.34 30.53
C ALA A 8 11.54 -0.18 30.53
N HIS A 9 10.31 -0.65 30.81
CA HIS A 9 10.01 -2.08 30.77
C HIS A 9 10.01 -2.65 29.34
N GLU A 10 9.56 -1.89 28.33
CA GLU A 10 9.64 -2.33 26.94
C GLU A 10 11.10 -2.43 26.47
N GLU A 11 11.95 -1.47 26.84
CA GLU A 11 13.39 -1.50 26.53
C GLU A 11 14.13 -2.63 27.25
N GLN A 12 13.73 -2.98 28.47
CA GLN A 12 14.26 -4.15 29.17
C GLN A 12 13.87 -5.45 28.47
N ILE A 13 12.60 -5.56 28.04
CA ILE A 13 12.11 -6.72 27.29
C ILE A 13 12.83 -6.84 25.93
N GLU A 14 13.09 -5.73 25.24
CA GLU A 14 13.90 -5.70 24.00
C GLU A 14 15.24 -6.41 24.19
N LYS A 15 15.98 -6.04 25.26
CA LYS A 15 17.28 -6.64 25.57
C LYS A 15 17.16 -8.14 25.86
N ILE A 16 16.14 -8.55 26.60
CA ILE A 16 15.89 -9.97 26.91
C ILE A 16 15.58 -10.74 25.63
N ALA A 17 14.73 -10.18 24.75
CA ALA A 17 14.37 -10.81 23.50
C ALA A 17 15.58 -10.92 22.55
N HIS A 18 16.44 -9.90 22.46
CA HIS A 18 17.70 -10.02 21.73
C HIS A 18 18.60 -11.13 22.29
N ASN A 19 18.74 -11.22 23.62
CA ASN A 19 19.51 -12.29 24.25
C ASN A 19 18.92 -13.69 24.02
N ALA A 20 17.60 -13.78 23.82
CA ALA A 20 16.90 -15.02 23.48
C ALA A 20 16.99 -15.37 21.97
N GLY A 21 17.63 -14.54 21.15
CA GLY A 21 17.87 -14.79 19.72
C GLY A 21 16.84 -14.16 18.77
N TYR A 22 15.93 -13.32 19.26
CA TYR A 22 15.03 -12.57 18.37
C TYR A 22 15.78 -11.44 17.65
N THR A 23 15.67 -11.40 16.33
CA THR A 23 16.37 -10.43 15.47
C THR A 23 15.50 -9.24 15.09
N ASN A 24 14.18 -9.43 14.98
CA ASN A 24 13.22 -8.36 14.71
C ASN A 24 12.30 -8.15 15.93
N ILE A 25 12.37 -6.95 16.51
CA ILE A 25 11.63 -6.60 17.72
C ILE A 25 11.03 -5.20 17.52
N SER A 26 9.70 -5.10 17.54
CA SER A 26 8.99 -3.81 17.54
C SER A 26 8.57 -3.45 18.96
N LEU A 27 8.95 -2.25 19.40
CA LEU A 27 8.51 -1.69 20.68
C LEU A 27 7.37 -0.72 20.47
N SER A 28 6.26 -0.96 21.17
CA SER A 28 5.03 -0.22 20.92
C SER A 28 5.17 1.28 21.19
N HIS A 29 6.01 1.67 22.15
CA HIS A 29 6.29 3.09 22.43
C HIS A 29 7.10 3.79 21.31
N ARG A 30 7.85 3.05 20.49
CA ARG A 30 8.57 3.62 19.33
C ARG A 30 7.69 3.60 18.09
N THR A 31 6.91 2.52 17.91
CA THR A 31 6.06 2.34 16.73
C THR A 31 4.83 3.25 16.75
N SER A 32 4.12 3.38 17.87
CA SER A 32 2.96 4.28 17.99
C SER A 32 2.87 4.84 19.42
N PRO A 33 3.52 5.98 19.73
CA PRO A 33 3.63 6.56 21.08
C PRO A 33 2.31 7.19 21.59
N LEU A 34 1.16 6.57 21.30
CA LEU A 34 -0.16 7.04 21.70
C LEU A 34 -0.68 6.28 22.92
N SER A 35 -1.53 6.90 23.73
CA SER A 35 -2.04 6.30 24.97
C SER A 35 -2.99 5.11 24.75
N LYS A 36 -3.67 5.05 23.60
CA LYS A 36 -4.65 4.02 23.24
C LYS A 36 -3.99 2.64 23.12
N LEU A 37 -4.17 1.78 24.13
CA LEU A 37 -3.47 0.48 24.23
C LEU A 37 -3.75 -0.45 23.04
N VAL A 38 -5.03 -0.64 22.67
CA VAL A 38 -5.43 -1.59 21.61
C VAL A 38 -4.90 -1.14 20.26
N ALA A 39 -5.24 0.08 19.85
CA ALA A 39 -4.69 0.79 18.70
C ALA A 39 -3.17 0.70 18.55
N ARG A 40 -2.45 1.01 19.64
CA ARG A 40 -0.98 0.94 19.68
C ARG A 40 -0.49 -0.49 19.50
N ALA A 41 -1.12 -1.46 20.15
CA ALA A 41 -0.77 -2.87 20.01
C ALA A 41 -0.99 -3.37 18.58
N GLU A 42 -2.15 -3.09 17.97
CA GLU A 42 -2.45 -3.45 16.57
C GLU A 42 -1.43 -2.85 15.61
N THR A 43 -1.14 -1.56 15.72
CA THR A 43 -0.13 -0.88 14.88
C THR A 43 1.26 -1.52 15.06
N THR A 44 1.61 -1.89 16.30
CA THR A 44 2.91 -2.55 16.60
C THR A 44 3.00 -3.94 16.01
N VAL A 45 1.91 -4.72 16.02
CA VAL A 45 1.86 -6.04 15.39
C VAL A 45 2.02 -5.92 13.88
N VAL A 46 1.33 -4.96 13.25
CA VAL A 46 1.47 -4.72 11.81
C VAL A 46 2.89 -4.34 11.44
N ASP A 47 3.51 -3.42 12.19
CA ASP A 47 4.89 -3.02 11.99
C ASP A 47 5.87 -4.20 12.14
N ALA A 48 5.71 -5.01 13.19
CA ALA A 48 6.54 -6.19 13.43
C ALA A 48 6.40 -7.25 12.33
N TYR A 49 5.20 -7.39 11.77
CA TYR A 49 4.91 -8.34 10.70
C TYR A 49 5.51 -7.93 9.36
N LEU A 50 5.41 -6.63 9.02
CA LEU A 50 5.80 -6.13 7.70
C LEU A 50 7.26 -5.68 7.60
N THR A 51 7.84 -5.12 8.67
CA THR A 51 9.19 -4.51 8.62
C THR A 51 10.26 -5.47 8.10
N PRO A 52 10.37 -6.74 8.53
CA PRO A 52 11.38 -7.65 8.00
C PRO A 52 11.25 -7.93 6.50
N VAL A 53 10.02 -7.99 6.00
CA VAL A 53 9.75 -8.21 4.58
C VAL A 53 10.20 -6.99 3.76
N LEU A 54 9.93 -5.79 4.27
CA LEU A 54 10.37 -4.55 3.65
C LEU A 54 11.89 -4.38 3.70
N GLU A 55 12.52 -4.64 4.85
CA GLU A 55 13.98 -4.57 4.99
C GLU A 55 14.69 -5.48 3.98
N HIS A 56 14.18 -6.69 3.77
CA HIS A 56 14.70 -7.59 2.74
C HIS A 56 14.60 -6.97 1.34
N TYR A 57 13.45 -6.38 1.00
CA TYR A 57 13.22 -5.72 -0.29
C TYR A 57 14.12 -4.48 -0.48
N VAL A 58 14.20 -3.61 0.53
CA VAL A 58 15.06 -2.42 0.54
C VAL A 58 16.51 -2.83 0.30
N ASN A 59 17.00 -3.83 1.02
CA ASN A 59 18.36 -4.32 0.86
C ASN A 59 18.61 -4.94 -0.51
N LEU A 60 17.63 -5.67 -1.07
CA LEU A 60 17.72 -6.22 -2.43
C LEU A 60 17.87 -5.11 -3.48
N VAL A 61 17.04 -4.07 -3.39
CA VAL A 61 17.10 -2.93 -4.33
C VAL A 61 18.40 -2.16 -4.15
N ARG A 62 18.77 -1.85 -2.90
CA ARG A 62 20.03 -1.16 -2.58
C ARG A 62 21.23 -1.92 -3.13
N ASN A 63 21.33 -3.23 -2.92
CA ASN A 63 22.45 -4.03 -3.42
C ASN A 63 22.55 -4.07 -4.94
N LYS A 64 21.42 -3.91 -5.66
CA LYS A 64 21.42 -3.85 -7.13
C LYS A 64 21.77 -2.48 -7.68
N LEU A 65 21.50 -1.41 -6.93
CA LEU A 65 21.75 -0.02 -7.34
C LEU A 65 23.10 0.51 -6.83
N ASN A 66 23.61 -0.03 -5.72
CA ASN A 66 24.81 0.47 -5.08
C ASN A 66 26.06 -0.03 -5.79
N ASP A 67 26.57 0.77 -6.73
CA ASP A 67 27.93 0.63 -7.25
C ASP A 67 28.89 1.23 -6.21
N GLN A 68 29.95 0.48 -5.83
CA GLN A 68 30.97 0.94 -4.88
C GLN A 68 31.62 2.28 -5.28
N LYS A 69 31.55 2.64 -6.56
CA LYS A 69 32.10 3.92 -7.05
C LYS A 69 31.10 5.08 -6.99
N ASN A 70 29.80 4.81 -7.00
CA ASN A 70 28.73 5.81 -7.03
C ASN A 70 27.57 5.37 -6.12
N PRO A 71 27.66 5.64 -4.80
CA PRO A 71 26.55 5.37 -3.90
C PRO A 71 25.32 6.19 -4.33
N THR A 72 24.17 5.51 -4.42
CA THR A 72 22.90 6.11 -4.81
C THR A 72 21.99 6.21 -3.60
N ASP A 73 21.53 7.43 -3.30
CA ASP A 73 20.53 7.64 -2.25
C ASP A 73 19.21 6.99 -2.67
N LEU A 74 18.66 6.16 -1.78
CA LEU A 74 17.46 5.38 -2.06
C LEU A 74 16.34 5.77 -1.11
N PHE A 75 15.34 6.46 -1.66
CA PHE A 75 14.17 6.92 -0.92
C PHE A 75 12.92 6.11 -1.28
N PHE A 76 12.06 5.91 -0.29
CA PHE A 76 10.79 5.21 -0.41
C PHE A 76 9.63 6.14 -0.06
N MET A 77 8.53 6.01 -0.80
CA MET A 77 7.28 6.70 -0.49
C MET A 77 6.65 6.10 0.76
N GLN A 78 6.15 6.96 1.65
CA GLN A 78 5.40 6.57 2.84
C GLN A 78 3.90 6.80 2.64
N SER A 79 3.07 6.14 3.46
CA SER A 79 1.62 6.37 3.54
C SER A 79 1.25 7.83 3.76
N SER A 80 2.14 8.62 4.38
CA SER A 80 1.97 10.06 4.65
C SER A 80 2.12 10.95 3.41
N GLY A 81 2.58 10.39 2.28
CA GLY A 81 2.93 11.11 1.05
C GLY A 81 4.35 11.70 1.04
N GLY A 82 5.13 11.46 2.10
CA GLY A 82 6.54 11.88 2.18
C GLY A 82 7.51 10.78 1.75
N LEU A 83 8.74 11.17 1.45
CA LEU A 83 9.85 10.24 1.20
C LEU A 83 10.65 9.97 2.48
N VAL A 84 11.19 8.77 2.61
CA VAL A 84 12.10 8.36 3.69
C VAL A 84 13.25 7.52 3.15
N ASP A 85 14.42 7.61 3.76
CA ASP A 85 15.52 6.71 3.46
C ASP A 85 15.13 5.25 3.77
N GLY A 86 15.67 4.31 3.00
CA GLY A 86 15.43 2.87 3.16
C GLY A 86 15.66 2.33 4.58
N ASP A 87 16.63 2.85 5.33
CA ASP A 87 16.94 2.39 6.70
C ASP A 87 15.89 2.82 7.73
N SER A 88 15.13 3.86 7.39
CA SER A 88 14.05 4.40 8.21
C SER A 88 12.67 3.99 7.71
N PHE A 89 12.58 3.19 6.64
CA PHE A 89 11.31 2.72 6.10
C PHE A 89 10.75 1.57 6.94
N ARG A 90 9.57 1.79 7.54
CA ARG A 90 8.95 0.87 8.50
C ARG A 90 7.67 0.27 7.96
N GLY A 91 7.33 -0.93 8.45
CA GLY A 91 6.14 -1.68 8.08
C GLY A 91 4.85 -0.88 8.20
N LYS A 92 4.68 -0.15 9.31
CA LYS A 92 3.48 0.68 9.51
C LYS A 92 3.33 1.81 8.48
N ASP A 93 4.43 2.32 7.91
CA ASP A 93 4.47 3.50 7.04
C ASP A 93 4.45 3.13 5.55
N SER A 94 4.46 1.84 5.22
CA SER A 94 4.44 1.37 3.83
C SER A 94 3.03 1.14 3.29
N ILE A 95 2.03 1.06 4.16
CA ILE A 95 0.68 0.63 3.80
C ILE A 95 0.01 1.73 3.00
N LEU A 96 -0.42 1.44 1.77
CA LEU A 96 -0.93 2.44 0.81
C LEU A 96 0.11 3.50 0.38
N SER A 97 1.41 3.22 0.51
CA SER A 97 2.49 4.12 0.02
C SER A 97 2.45 4.34 -1.50
N GLY A 98 2.06 3.33 -2.29
CA GLY A 98 1.89 3.46 -3.75
C GLY A 98 0.81 4.47 -4.13
N PRO A 99 -0.46 4.28 -3.68
CA PRO A 99 -1.53 5.25 -3.89
C PRO A 99 -1.19 6.65 -3.37
N ALA A 100 -0.50 6.75 -2.23
CA ALA A 100 -0.03 8.03 -1.71
C ALA A 100 0.86 8.78 -2.71
N GLY A 101 1.78 8.08 -3.39
CA GLY A 101 2.60 8.66 -4.45
C GLY A 101 1.78 9.13 -5.66
N GLY A 102 0.77 8.35 -6.07
CA GLY A 102 -0.15 8.73 -7.15
C GLY A 102 -0.94 10.00 -6.82
N ILE A 103 -1.39 10.14 -5.57
CA ILE A 103 -2.12 11.33 -5.10
C ILE A 103 -1.19 12.55 -5.06
N VAL A 104 0.03 12.39 -4.52
CA VAL A 104 1.04 13.46 -4.51
C VAL A 104 1.33 13.97 -5.92
N GLY A 105 1.54 13.06 -6.87
CA GLY A 105 1.77 13.40 -8.27
C GLY A 105 0.55 14.07 -8.91
N SER A 106 -0.65 13.50 -8.73
CA SER A 106 -1.87 14.03 -9.34
C SER A 106 -2.22 15.44 -8.83
N ALA A 107 -2.07 15.69 -7.52
CA ALA A 107 -2.31 17.00 -6.94
C ALA A 107 -1.34 18.05 -7.51
N GLU A 108 -0.06 17.72 -7.64
CA GLU A 108 0.93 18.66 -8.19
C GLU A 108 0.68 18.96 -9.66
N VAL A 109 0.41 17.94 -10.48
CA VAL A 109 0.09 18.12 -11.91
C VAL A 109 -1.19 18.95 -12.08
N CYS A 110 -2.22 18.68 -11.27
CA CYS A 110 -3.47 19.44 -11.34
C CYS A 110 -3.29 20.89 -10.89
N ARG A 111 -2.51 21.12 -9.83
CA ARG A 111 -2.15 22.47 -9.36
C ARG A 111 -1.42 23.25 -10.46
N MET A 112 -0.48 22.62 -11.16
CA MET A 112 0.21 23.22 -12.32
C MET A 112 -0.75 23.55 -13.46
N ALA A 113 -1.80 22.75 -13.65
CA ALA A 113 -2.86 22.99 -14.62
C ALA A 113 -3.93 24.00 -14.15
N GLY A 114 -3.80 24.57 -12.95
CA GLY A 114 -4.73 25.58 -12.41
C GLY A 114 -5.95 25.00 -11.68
N PHE A 115 -5.95 23.71 -11.35
CA PHE A 115 -7.01 23.07 -10.58
C PHE A 115 -6.57 22.88 -9.12
N ASP A 116 -7.34 23.45 -8.20
CA ASP A 116 -7.15 23.33 -6.75
C ASP A 116 -8.09 22.30 -6.11
N ARG A 117 -9.03 21.72 -6.87
CA ARG A 117 -10.01 20.73 -6.41
C ARG A 117 -10.06 19.55 -7.36
N VAL A 118 -9.69 18.38 -6.87
CA VAL A 118 -9.50 17.18 -7.69
C VAL A 118 -9.99 15.95 -6.93
N ILE A 119 -10.54 15.00 -7.67
CA ILE A 119 -10.74 13.63 -7.20
C ILE A 119 -9.78 12.75 -8.02
N SER A 120 -8.81 12.12 -7.36
CA SER A 120 -7.94 11.15 -8.01
C SER A 120 -8.68 9.82 -8.14
N PHE A 121 -8.46 9.12 -9.25
CA PHE A 121 -9.02 7.81 -9.51
C PHE A 121 -7.94 6.96 -10.16
N ASP A 122 -7.39 6.02 -9.39
CA ASP A 122 -6.37 5.07 -9.85
C ASP A 122 -6.94 3.65 -9.80
N MET A 123 -7.27 3.10 -10.97
CA MET A 123 -7.84 1.76 -11.09
C MET A 123 -6.80 0.79 -11.65
N GLY A 124 -6.40 -0.16 -10.82
CA GLY A 124 -5.51 -1.25 -11.19
C GLY A 124 -6.25 -2.51 -11.63
N GLY A 125 -5.54 -3.64 -11.59
CA GLY A 125 -6.11 -4.95 -11.86
C GLY A 125 -7.02 -5.47 -10.74
N THR A 126 -6.84 -5.06 -9.49
CA THR A 126 -7.57 -5.66 -8.36
C THR A 126 -8.43 -4.66 -7.61
N SER A 127 -7.94 -3.43 -7.47
CA SER A 127 -8.59 -2.38 -6.68
C SER A 127 -8.60 -1.04 -7.41
N THR A 128 -9.40 -0.13 -6.89
CA THR A 128 -9.45 1.26 -7.28
C THR A 128 -9.19 2.12 -6.05
N ASP A 129 -8.20 2.99 -6.13
CA ASP A 129 -7.85 3.95 -5.10
C ASP A 129 -8.37 5.35 -5.48
N VAL A 130 -9.13 5.95 -4.55
CA VAL A 130 -9.76 7.27 -4.73
C VAL A 130 -9.34 8.18 -3.60
N ALA A 131 -8.98 9.42 -3.93
CA ALA A 131 -8.72 10.44 -2.93
C ALA A 131 -9.21 11.80 -3.39
N HIS A 132 -9.38 12.71 -2.44
CA HIS A 132 -9.80 14.07 -2.71
C HIS A 132 -8.66 15.04 -2.33
N TYR A 133 -8.48 16.05 -3.18
CA TYR A 133 -7.56 17.15 -2.97
C TYR A 133 -8.33 18.45 -3.10
N ARG A 134 -8.22 19.34 -2.10
CA ARG A 134 -8.89 20.66 -2.07
C ARG A 134 -7.92 21.72 -1.58
N GLY A 135 -6.88 21.99 -2.35
CA GLY A 135 -5.81 22.93 -2.01
C GLY A 135 -4.82 22.43 -0.95
N GLU A 136 -5.17 21.38 -0.23
CA GLU A 136 -4.31 20.68 0.73
C GLU A 136 -4.51 19.17 0.67
N MET A 137 -3.49 18.43 1.12
CA MET A 137 -3.52 16.98 1.23
C MET A 137 -4.31 16.57 2.47
N GLU A 138 -5.43 15.87 2.26
CA GLU A 138 -6.21 15.30 3.35
C GLU A 138 -5.43 14.16 4.03
N ARG A 139 -5.41 14.18 5.36
CA ARG A 139 -4.69 13.19 6.17
C ARG A 139 -5.61 12.61 7.24
N THR A 140 -5.43 11.34 7.54
CA THR A 140 -6.02 10.68 8.70
C THR A 140 -4.93 10.13 9.61
N LEU A 141 -5.23 10.09 10.92
CA LEU A 141 -4.39 9.44 11.93
C LEU A 141 -4.88 8.04 12.27
N GLU A 142 -6.09 7.68 11.84
CA GLU A 142 -6.75 6.41 12.14
C GLU A 142 -7.33 5.84 10.83
N SER A 143 -7.03 4.58 10.55
CA SER A 143 -7.61 3.87 9.41
C SER A 143 -7.84 2.41 9.73
N THR A 144 -8.81 1.79 9.05
CA THR A 144 -9.06 0.36 9.12
C THR A 144 -8.73 -0.25 7.77
N ILE A 145 -7.71 -1.10 7.72
CA ILE A 145 -7.24 -1.74 6.49
C ILE A 145 -7.36 -3.24 6.68
N SER A 146 -8.18 -3.88 5.85
CA SER A 146 -8.47 -5.33 5.92
C SER A 146 -8.86 -5.79 7.34
N GLY A 147 -9.62 -4.96 8.07
CA GLY A 147 -10.07 -5.24 9.44
C GLY A 147 -9.08 -4.92 10.56
N THR A 148 -7.89 -4.40 10.24
CA THR A 148 -6.87 -4.00 11.24
C THR A 148 -6.85 -2.49 11.44
N HIS A 149 -6.85 -2.00 12.69
CA HIS A 149 -6.80 -0.57 12.97
C HIS A 149 -5.35 -0.09 13.03
N LEU A 150 -5.06 0.92 12.23
CA LEU A 150 -3.75 1.56 12.18
C LEU A 150 -3.85 2.97 12.73
N HIS A 151 -2.93 3.28 13.63
CA HIS A 151 -2.77 4.62 14.19
C HIS A 151 -1.41 5.19 13.77
N THR A 152 -1.32 5.53 12.48
CA THR A 152 -0.18 6.20 11.87
C THR A 152 -0.67 7.30 10.91
N PRO A 153 -0.01 8.46 10.83
CA PRO A 153 -0.38 9.49 9.87
C PRO A 153 -0.29 8.99 8.43
N MET A 154 -1.38 9.11 7.68
CA MET A 154 -1.46 8.72 6.27
C MET A 154 -2.34 9.66 5.46
N LEU A 155 -2.16 9.67 4.14
CA LEU A 155 -3.09 10.33 3.23
C LEU A 155 -4.46 9.65 3.28
N ASN A 156 -5.51 10.45 3.17
CA ASN A 156 -6.88 9.95 3.18
C ASN A 156 -7.23 9.32 1.83
N VAL A 157 -6.98 8.01 1.71
CA VAL A 157 -7.24 7.22 0.50
C VAL A 157 -8.34 6.20 0.76
N HIS A 158 -9.30 6.13 -0.15
CA HIS A 158 -10.34 5.12 -0.14
C HIS A 158 -10.08 4.08 -1.22
N THR A 159 -9.85 2.84 -0.79
CA THR A 159 -9.69 1.70 -1.69
C THR A 159 -11.03 0.97 -1.83
N VAL A 160 -11.48 0.79 -3.07
CA VAL A 160 -12.62 -0.06 -3.43
C VAL A 160 -12.08 -1.34 -4.07
N ALA A 161 -12.61 -2.50 -3.66
CA ALA A 161 -12.27 -3.81 -4.22
C ALA A 161 -12.90 -4.03 -5.60
N ALA A 162 -12.57 -3.14 -6.54
CA ALA A 162 -13.00 -3.20 -7.93
C ALA A 162 -11.83 -2.78 -8.82
N GLY A 163 -11.47 -3.62 -9.80
CA GLY A 163 -10.36 -3.43 -10.71
C GLY A 163 -10.62 -4.12 -12.05
N GLY A 164 -9.65 -4.06 -12.96
CA GLY A 164 -9.78 -4.70 -14.27
C GLY A 164 -9.92 -6.23 -14.21
N GLY A 165 -9.35 -6.87 -13.18
CA GLY A 165 -9.42 -8.29 -12.91
C GLY A 165 -10.58 -8.70 -12.01
N SER A 166 -11.45 -7.78 -11.59
CA SER A 166 -12.65 -8.17 -10.84
C SER A 166 -13.50 -9.13 -11.66
N ILE A 167 -13.83 -10.26 -11.04
CA ILE A 167 -14.48 -11.40 -11.70
C ILE A 167 -15.96 -11.07 -11.91
N LEU A 168 -16.50 -11.49 -13.06
CA LEU A 168 -17.90 -11.32 -13.39
C LEU A 168 -18.66 -12.63 -13.12
N HIS A 169 -19.64 -12.53 -12.22
CA HIS A 169 -20.58 -13.61 -11.89
C HIS A 169 -21.92 -13.33 -12.54
N PHE A 170 -22.63 -14.36 -12.98
CA PHE A 170 -24.03 -14.22 -13.42
C PHE A 170 -24.95 -14.83 -12.36
N GLU A 171 -25.58 -13.97 -11.57
CA GLU A 171 -26.40 -14.33 -10.43
C GLU A 171 -27.61 -13.39 -10.35
N ASP A 172 -28.75 -13.88 -9.86
CA ASP A 172 -30.00 -13.12 -9.75
C ASP A 172 -30.45 -12.45 -11.07
N GLY A 173 -30.18 -13.10 -12.20
CA GLY A 173 -30.57 -12.62 -13.53
C GLY A 173 -29.74 -11.43 -14.05
N ARG A 174 -28.60 -11.11 -13.45
CA ARG A 174 -27.70 -10.04 -13.89
C ARG A 174 -26.23 -10.41 -13.71
N PHE A 175 -25.35 -9.67 -14.38
CA PHE A 175 -23.92 -9.72 -14.07
C PHE A 175 -23.62 -8.92 -12.80
N GLN A 176 -22.84 -9.52 -11.91
CA GLN A 176 -22.30 -8.92 -10.69
C GLN A 176 -20.77 -8.96 -10.77
N THR A 177 -20.11 -7.94 -10.22
CA THR A 177 -18.66 -7.77 -10.34
C THR A 177 -17.99 -7.84 -8.98
N GLY A 178 -17.01 -8.73 -8.83
CA GLY A 178 -16.26 -8.93 -7.59
C GLY A 178 -17.11 -9.52 -6.45
N PRO A 179 -16.61 -9.48 -5.20
CA PRO A 179 -15.38 -8.80 -4.76
C PRO A 179 -14.08 -9.54 -5.10
N ASP A 180 -14.18 -10.78 -5.59
CA ASP A 180 -13.06 -11.59 -6.02
C ASP A 180 -12.39 -11.04 -7.30
N SER A 181 -11.08 -11.27 -7.39
CA SER A 181 -10.22 -10.74 -8.45
C SER A 181 -9.36 -11.86 -9.01
N ALA A 182 -9.26 -11.94 -10.33
CA ALA A 182 -8.37 -12.85 -11.05
C ALA A 182 -6.89 -12.46 -10.95
N GLY A 183 -6.58 -11.26 -10.43
CA GLY A 183 -5.23 -10.75 -10.27
C GLY A 183 -4.51 -10.58 -11.62
N ALA A 184 -3.20 -10.79 -11.63
CA ALA A 184 -2.38 -10.79 -12.84
C ALA A 184 -2.07 -12.20 -13.38
N ASP A 185 -2.25 -13.24 -12.56
CA ASP A 185 -2.00 -14.63 -12.90
C ASP A 185 -2.98 -15.54 -12.13
N PRO A 186 -3.87 -16.31 -12.81
CA PRO A 186 -3.99 -16.42 -14.26
C PRO A 186 -4.50 -15.13 -14.94
N GLY A 187 -5.05 -14.18 -14.16
CA GLY A 187 -5.56 -12.91 -14.67
C GLY A 187 -6.88 -13.03 -15.46
N PRO A 188 -7.32 -11.97 -16.14
CA PRO A 188 -8.44 -11.98 -17.08
C PRO A 188 -8.39 -13.11 -18.11
N ALA A 189 -9.55 -13.58 -18.60
CA ALA A 189 -9.59 -14.62 -19.64
C ALA A 189 -8.82 -14.21 -20.92
N CYS A 190 -8.83 -12.93 -21.26
CA CYS A 190 -8.13 -12.35 -22.40
C CYS A 190 -6.60 -12.39 -22.25
N TYR A 191 -6.07 -12.71 -21.07
CA TYR A 191 -4.65 -13.02 -20.87
C TYR A 191 -4.30 -14.44 -21.32
N ARG A 192 -5.28 -15.27 -21.70
CA ARG A 192 -5.07 -16.60 -22.31
C ARG A 192 -4.31 -17.60 -21.42
N LYS A 193 -4.32 -17.38 -20.11
CA LYS A 193 -3.74 -18.29 -19.10
C LYS A 193 -4.78 -19.16 -18.37
N GLY A 194 -5.99 -19.27 -18.94
CA GLY A 194 -7.10 -20.01 -18.31
C GLY A 194 -7.83 -19.24 -17.20
N GLY A 195 -7.74 -17.91 -17.22
CA GLY A 195 -8.43 -17.03 -16.29
C GLY A 195 -9.95 -16.93 -16.50
N PRO A 196 -10.71 -16.46 -15.49
CA PRO A 196 -12.16 -16.29 -15.58
C PRO A 196 -12.55 -15.02 -16.36
N LEU A 197 -13.86 -14.84 -16.62
CA LEU A 197 -14.40 -13.61 -17.19
C LEU A 197 -14.29 -12.44 -16.18
N THR A 198 -13.72 -11.32 -16.61
CA THR A 198 -13.46 -10.13 -15.78
C THR A 198 -13.86 -8.82 -16.45
N VAL A 199 -13.73 -7.71 -15.74
CA VAL A 199 -13.96 -6.35 -16.28
C VAL A 199 -13.06 -6.04 -17.49
N THR A 200 -11.81 -6.49 -17.48
CA THR A 200 -10.87 -6.31 -18.60
C THR A 200 -11.38 -7.00 -19.86
N ASP A 201 -11.94 -8.21 -19.72
CA ASP A 201 -12.53 -8.95 -20.84
C ASP A 201 -13.68 -8.17 -21.49
N CYS A 202 -14.57 -7.59 -20.67
CA CYS A 202 -15.62 -6.71 -21.17
C CYS A 202 -15.05 -5.49 -21.91
N ASN A 203 -14.01 -4.86 -21.38
CA ASN A 203 -13.38 -3.72 -22.04
C ASN A 203 -12.72 -4.10 -23.38
N VAL A 204 -12.18 -5.32 -23.51
CA VAL A 204 -11.72 -5.86 -24.80
C VAL A 204 -12.89 -6.11 -25.74
N MET A 205 -13.95 -6.78 -25.30
CA MET A 205 -15.12 -7.08 -26.13
C MET A 205 -15.84 -5.82 -26.64
N LEU A 206 -15.90 -4.78 -25.80
CA LEU A 206 -16.49 -3.49 -26.14
C LEU A 206 -15.56 -2.59 -26.97
N GLY A 207 -14.34 -3.03 -27.27
CA GLY A 207 -13.36 -2.28 -28.05
C GLY A 207 -12.73 -1.08 -27.33
N LYS A 208 -12.88 -0.97 -26.00
CA LYS A 208 -12.21 0.06 -25.19
C LYS A 208 -10.72 -0.22 -25.03
N ILE A 209 -10.35 -1.50 -25.03
CA ILE A 209 -8.96 -1.97 -25.07
C ILE A 209 -8.70 -2.57 -26.44
N SER A 210 -7.67 -2.08 -27.13
CA SER A 210 -7.17 -2.69 -28.38
C SER A 210 -6.17 -3.78 -28.04
N PRO A 211 -6.46 -5.07 -28.33
CA PRO A 211 -5.54 -6.17 -28.04
C PRO A 211 -4.19 -6.03 -28.73
N GLN A 212 -4.16 -5.41 -29.92
CA GLN A 212 -2.94 -5.24 -30.72
C GLN A 212 -1.92 -4.32 -30.05
N ASN A 213 -2.38 -3.40 -29.21
CA ASN A 213 -1.55 -2.44 -28.47
C ASN A 213 -1.34 -2.85 -27.01
N PHE A 214 -1.86 -4.01 -26.58
CA PHE A 214 -1.72 -4.48 -25.21
C PHE A 214 -0.35 -5.14 -25.00
N PRO A 215 0.30 -5.00 -23.82
CA PRO A 215 1.61 -5.59 -23.58
C PRO A 215 1.60 -7.12 -23.75
N ARG A 216 2.51 -7.63 -24.60
CA ARG A 216 2.62 -9.07 -24.93
C ARG A 216 3.02 -9.98 -23.77
N ILE A 217 3.39 -9.41 -22.62
CA ILE A 217 3.80 -10.17 -21.42
C ILE A 217 2.61 -10.88 -20.75
N PHE A 218 1.38 -10.44 -21.00
CA PHE A 218 0.20 -10.98 -20.33
C PHE A 218 -0.43 -12.17 -21.06
N GLY A 219 -0.11 -12.41 -22.35
CA GLY A 219 -0.51 -13.57 -23.17
C GLY A 219 -1.02 -13.23 -24.56
#